data_AF-A0A1S0U0X7-F1
#
_entry.id   AF-A0A1S0U0X7-F1
#
_cell.length_a   1.000
_cell.length_b   1.000
_cell.length_c   1.000
_cell.angle_alpha   90.00
_cell.angle_beta   90.00
_cell.angle_gamma   90.00
#
_symmetry.space_group_name_H-M   'P 1'
#
loop_
_entity.id
_entity.type
_entity.pdbx_description
1 polymer ?
#
loop_
_entity_poly.entity_id
_entity_poly.type
_entity_poly.pdbx_seq_one_letter_code
_entity_poly.pdbx_strand_id
1 'polypeptide(L)' 'MERFQKVNGDNNNPITKRFNCRNGCCDQHEWCRFWASAGECTANARWMIDNCQLACNTCQNGMN' A
#
# COMPACT_ATOMS: atom_id res chain seq x y z
N MET A 1 -20.83 3.52 -5.63
CA MET A 1 -19.85 2.51 -6.10
C MET A 1 -18.54 2.71 -5.36
N GLU A 2 -18.54 2.50 -4.04
CA GLU A 2 -17.31 2.57 -3.24
C GLU A 2 -17.09 1.19 -2.63
N ARG A 3 -16.06 0.48 -3.13
CA ARG A 3 -15.61 -0.80 -2.59
C ARG A 3 -14.93 -0.50 -1.25
N PHE A 4 -15.73 -0.34 -0.18
CA PHE A 4 -15.22 -0.44 1.17
C PHE A 4 -14.82 -1.91 1.41
N GLN A 5 -13.59 -2.27 1.03
CA GLN A 5 -12.99 -3.51 1.48
C GLN A 5 -12.83 -3.41 3.00
N LYS A 6 -13.59 -4.26 3.70
CA LYS A 6 -13.50 -4.43 5.16
C LYS A 6 -12.09 -4.91 5.47
N VAL A 7 -11.22 -3.98 5.87
CA VAL A 7 -9.91 -4.30 6.40
C VAL A 7 -10.01 -4.46 7.91
N ASN A 8 -9.71 -5.67 8.38
CA ASN A 8 -9.47 -5.91 9.78
C ASN A 8 -8.06 -5.38 10.07
N GLY A 9 -7.96 -4.13 10.54
CA GLY A 9 -6.69 -3.56 10.96
C GLY A 9 -6.17 -4.28 12.20
N ASP A 10 -4.91 -4.72 12.16
CA ASP A 10 -4.17 -5.16 13.34
C ASP A 10 -3.20 -4.04 13.76
N ASN A 11 -2.77 -4.04 15.01
CA ASN A 11 -1.92 -2.96 15.55
C ASN A 11 -0.49 -2.96 14.96
N ASN A 12 -0.15 -3.95 14.13
CA ASN A 12 1.13 -4.11 13.46
C ASN A 12 1.10 -3.62 12.00
N ASN A 13 -0.10 -3.41 11.47
CA ASN A 13 -0.36 -2.82 10.18
C ASN A 13 -1.47 -1.77 10.35
N PRO A 14 -1.12 -0.49 10.59
CA PRO A 14 -2.09 0.58 10.81
C PRO A 14 -2.86 0.89 9.52
N ILE A 15 -3.76 0.01 9.12
CA ILE A 15 -4.47 0.13 7.87
C ILE A 15 -5.47 1.29 7.99
N THR A 16 -5.26 2.35 7.23
CA THR A 16 -6.16 3.51 7.20
C THR A 16 -7.31 3.26 6.23
N LYS A 17 -8.52 3.72 6.54
CA LYS A 17 -9.73 3.52 5.70
C LYS A 17 -9.64 4.11 4.27
N ARG A 18 -8.55 4.80 3.93
CA ARG A 18 -8.31 5.47 2.65
C ARG A 18 -7.23 4.75 1.86
N PHE A 19 -7.60 3.63 1.26
CA PHE A 19 -6.79 2.91 0.29
C PHE A 19 -6.76 3.66 -1.04
N ASN A 20 -5.58 3.77 -1.65
CA ASN A 20 -5.49 4.14 -3.06
C ASN A 20 -5.21 2.86 -3.84
N CYS A 21 -6.15 2.42 -4.68
CA CYS A 21 -6.02 1.18 -5.43
C CYS A 21 -6.22 1.42 -6.92
N ARG A 22 -5.32 0.88 -7.76
CA ARG A 22 -5.42 0.89 -9.23
C ARG A 22 -4.98 -0.45 -9.79
N ASN A 23 -5.84 -1.09 -10.60
CA ASN A 23 -5.54 -2.34 -11.30
C ASN A 23 -5.01 -3.49 -10.41
N GLY A 24 -5.58 -3.65 -9.21
CA GLY A 24 -5.14 -4.70 -8.26
C GLY A 24 -3.89 -4.34 -7.45
N CYS A 25 -3.30 -3.17 -7.69
CA CYS A 25 -2.21 -2.62 -6.90
C CYS A 25 -2.72 -1.55 -5.93
N CYS A 26 -2.27 -1.57 -4.68
CA CYS A 26 -2.80 -0.68 -3.64
C CYS A 26 -1.74 -0.07 -2.73
N ASP A 27 -1.97 1.19 -2.34
CA ASP A 27 -1.48 1.77 -1.11
C ASP A 27 -2.54 1.57 -0.02
N GLN A 28 -2.13 0.94 1.07
CA GLN A 28 -2.95 0.58 2.23
C GLN A 28 -2.82 1.57 3.38
N HIS A 29 -1.95 2.56 3.23
CA HIS A 29 -1.72 3.61 4.22
C HIS A 29 -1.69 4.99 3.54
N GLU A 30 -2.35 5.97 4.16
CA GLU A 30 -2.36 7.35 3.63
C GLU A 30 -0.96 7.99 3.57
N TRP A 31 -0.02 7.49 4.38
CA TRP A 31 1.39 7.93 4.40
C TRP A 31 2.33 7.17 3.44
N CYS A 32 1.83 6.22 2.64
CA CYS A 32 2.68 5.47 1.70
C CYS A 32 3.54 6.39 0.81
N ARG A 33 2.98 7.49 0.30
CA ARG A 33 3.73 8.48 -0.48
C ARG A 33 4.82 9.18 0.32
N PHE A 34 4.53 9.57 1.56
CA PHE A 34 5.48 10.22 2.44
C PHE A 34 6.67 9.28 2.73
N TRP A 35 6.38 8.05 3.14
CA TRP A 35 7.42 7.04 3.41
C TRP A 35 8.23 6.67 2.19
N ALA A 36 7.60 6.54 1.01
CA ALA A 36 8.33 6.33 -0.23
C ALA A 36 9.31 7.48 -0.50
N SER A 37 8.88 8.74 -0.31
CA SER A 37 9.77 9.91 -0.46
C SER A 37 10.87 9.97 0.60
N ALA A 38 10.66 9.38 1.78
CA ALA A 38 11.66 9.24 2.83
C ALA A 38 12.65 8.07 2.59
N GLY A 39 12.47 7.27 1.53
CA GLY A 39 13.37 6.17 1.18
C GLY A 39 12.96 4.79 1.73
N GLU A 40 11.77 4.68 2.32
CA GLU A 40 11.30 3.42 2.95
C GLU A 40 11.13 2.28 1.94
N CYS A 41 10.95 2.57 0.65
CA CYS A 41 10.93 1.53 -0.39
C CYS A 41 12.23 0.71 -0.43
N THR A 42 13.34 1.27 0.07
CA THR A 42 14.62 0.56 0.19
C THR A 42 14.90 0.16 1.64
N ALA A 43 14.75 1.10 2.58
CA ALA A 43 15.07 0.87 4.00
C ALA A 43 14.12 -0.14 4.67
N ASN A 44 12.87 -0.19 4.23
CA ASN A 44 11.81 -1.05 4.74
C ASN A 44 11.01 -1.70 3.60
N ALA A 45 11.76 -2.22 2.61
CA ALA A 45 11.21 -2.73 1.36
C ALA A 45 10.09 -3.76 1.58
N ARG A 46 10.25 -4.68 2.54
CA ARG A 46 9.26 -5.74 2.79
C ARG A 46 7.91 -5.17 3.22
N TRP A 47 7.90 -4.26 4.19
CA TRP A 47 6.65 -3.64 4.64
C TRP A 47 6.02 -2.78 3.54
N MET A 48 6.84 -2.02 2.82
CA MET A 48 6.36 -1.16 1.74
C MET A 48 5.85 -1.94 0.52
N ILE A 49 6.43 -3.10 0.19
CA ILE A 49 5.93 -3.96 -0.89
C ILE A 49 4.52 -4.49 -0.57
N ASP A 50 4.27 -4.88 0.68
CA ASP A 50 2.97 -5.43 1.05
C ASP A 50 1.90 -4.33 1.18
N ASN A 51 2.29 -3.13 1.64
CA ASN A 51 1.36 -2.08 2.06
C ASN A 51 1.33 -0.83 1.18
N CYS A 52 2.35 -0.58 0.34
CA CYS A 52 2.54 0.70 -0.35
C CYS A 52 2.97 0.48 -1.82
N GLN A 53 2.27 -0.41 -2.51
CA GLN A 53 2.69 -0.91 -3.80
C GLN A 53 2.73 0.16 -4.89
N LEU A 54 1.76 1.09 -4.88
CA LEU A 54 1.74 2.20 -5.84
C LEU A 54 2.86 3.18 -5.51
N ALA A 55 3.04 3.53 -4.24
CA ALA A 55 4.06 4.47 -3.81
C ALA A 55 5.49 3.98 -4.08
N CYS A 56 5.73 2.67 -3.99
CA CYS A 56 7.03 2.06 -4.31
C CYS A 56 7.15 1.53 -5.73
N ASN A 57 6.13 1.70 -6.58
CA ASN A 57 6.10 1.17 -7.94
C ASN A 57 6.38 -0.34 -8.03
N THR A 58 5.93 -1.10 -7.02
CA THR A 58 6.10 -2.56 -6.96
C THR A 58 4.90 -3.32 -7.50
N CYS A 59 3.92 -2.59 -8.05
CA CYS A 59 2.78 -3.17 -8.75
C CYS A 59 3.27 -4.16 -9.80
N GLN A 60 2.99 -5.44 -9.58
CA GLN A 60 3.07 -6.41 -10.66
C GLN A 60 1.86 -6.14 -11.56
N ASN A 61 2.08 -5.85 -12.84
CA ASN A 61 1.01 -5.86 -13.83
C ASN A 61 0.43 -7.28 -13.85
N GLY A 62 -0.66 -7.48 -13.11
CA GLY A 62 -1.24 -8.81 -12.98
C GLY A 62 -1.75 -9.30 -14.32
N MET A 63 -1.13 -10.36 -14.85
CA MET A 63 -1.77 -11.63 -15.18
C MET A 63 -0.76 -12.57 -15.85
N ASN A 64 -0.53 -13.72 -15.22
CA ASN A 64 -0.87 -15.00 -15.85
C ASN A 64 -1.81 -15.72 -14.89
#